data_AF-A0A0G4H4I9-F1
#
_entry.id   AF-A0A0G4H4I9-F1
#
_cell.length_a   1.000
_cell.length_b   1.000
_cell.length_c   1.000
_cell.angle_alpha   90.00
_cell.angle_beta   90.00
_cell.angle_gamma   90.00
#
_symmetry.space_group_name_H-M   'P 1'
#
loop_
_entity.id
_entity.type
_entity.pdbx_description
1 polymer ?
#
loop_
_entity_poly.entity_id
_entity_poly.type
_entity_poly.pdbx_seq_one_letter_code
_entity_poly.pdbx_strand_id
1 'polypeptide(L)'
;MTDANTLEGLNLIGPACAADGTCSQELEGYESLRQMKEEAAEFRRGYKNWRAQGAKGAKGENFWEKPAPAGAPELKRSASKEEVEKQEQWLKFYYNPNTPMEDLSKKGLPLCNASLPNYPQDVKRPKYKRDPSKVQNWILHIGLGAFYRSHQAVFLDDVLNATCEGKDADWGYASVSWNAKKTKDFRKQDCLFTVWTRSSKVSEARIVGSLMDWINVPEDPAGAIERLADPKCKMLTLTVTEKGYNQNVEGKLDVENAKIQHDLKDLSAPQTALGYITAGLRLRMQRGLEPFSIMSCDNMPENGHVVRDMVLQFCDVLGDAKLASWVREKGCFACSMVDRITPKTTEEHMEMIKSDFGIIDTEPVVAEEFNQWVVEDVFRYGRPNWEAAGVLMVKEVTNYEAMKLRLLNAGHSCMCYISYLTGYRYVDEAMKNVQVSGFLRAYMDEVTSTIPKVKIDLERYKEKIVERFSNEYCKDTLERIAEDGSTKFYNTLRIPLKELAQQDQHVHFSAMAISAWISFMTGKDETNEPTPINDPKAASLTPLAQEAVAKPSLATVKKFMDATFGSEISSQQRLVTEVTVALAAIVRMGAGGILKAGDPLHALFHEKLKDGAFVDTLLKFATE
;
A
#
# COMPACT_ATOMS: atom_id res chain seq x y z
N MET A 1 44.91 -41.00 -31.42
CA MET A 1 46.04 -40.42 -30.66
C MET A 1 45.65 -38.96 -30.41
N THR A 2 44.90 -38.69 -29.32
CA THR A 2 45.40 -38.33 -27.96
C THR A 2 46.03 -36.92 -28.01
N ASP A 3 45.57 -35.87 -27.31
CA ASP A 3 44.83 -35.69 -26.04
C ASP A 3 44.07 -34.34 -26.11
N ALA A 4 42.89 -34.08 -25.54
CA ALA A 4 42.36 -34.27 -24.19
C ALA A 4 43.15 -33.52 -23.09
N ASN A 5 42.99 -32.18 -23.01
CA ASN A 5 42.88 -31.42 -21.75
C ASN A 5 42.81 -29.90 -21.98
N THR A 6 42.04 -29.22 -21.12
CA THR A 6 41.88 -27.75 -20.91
C THR A 6 40.62 -27.08 -21.47
N LEU A 7 39.46 -27.50 -20.96
CA LEU A 7 38.25 -26.67 -20.79
C LEU A 7 37.56 -27.09 -19.48
N GLU A 8 38.24 -26.86 -18.35
CA GLU A 8 37.64 -26.86 -17.02
C GLU A 8 37.99 -25.53 -16.36
N GLY A 9 36.98 -24.71 -16.11
CA GLY A 9 37.16 -23.42 -15.43
C GLY A 9 36.13 -22.38 -15.84
N LEU A 10 34.86 -22.62 -15.49
CA LEU A 10 33.85 -21.65 -15.02
C LEU A 10 32.50 -22.36 -14.85
N ASN A 11 32.48 -23.36 -13.95
CA ASN A 11 31.26 -23.80 -13.29
C ASN A 11 31.02 -22.86 -12.11
N LEU A 12 29.96 -22.04 -12.17
CA LEU A 12 29.41 -21.35 -11.00
C LEU A 12 27.91 -21.65 -10.88
N ILE A 13 27.63 -22.90 -10.50
CA ILE A 13 26.41 -23.32 -9.82
C ILE A 13 26.85 -24.06 -8.54
N GLY A 14 26.53 -23.50 -7.36
CA GLY A 14 26.56 -24.16 -6.04
C GLY A 14 27.95 -24.40 -5.41
N PRO A 15 28.07 -24.30 -4.08
CA PRO A 15 27.25 -25.04 -3.11
C PRO A 15 26.41 -24.11 -2.22
N ALA A 16 25.15 -24.40 -1.91
CA ALA A 16 24.68 -25.36 -0.90
C ALA A 16 25.32 -25.14 0.49
N CYS A 17 24.47 -24.79 1.47
CA CYS A 17 24.67 -24.90 2.92
C CYS A 17 25.92 -24.22 3.50
N ALA A 18 25.73 -23.07 4.15
CA ALA A 18 26.33 -22.90 5.46
C ALA A 18 25.57 -23.84 6.41
N ALA A 19 26.13 -25.03 6.59
CA ALA A 19 25.79 -25.94 7.67
C ALA A 19 26.54 -25.49 8.93
N ASP A 20 26.15 -24.37 9.53
CA ASP A 20 26.29 -24.22 10.97
C ASP A 20 25.02 -24.80 11.58
N GLY A 21 25.10 -26.08 11.98
CA GLY A 21 24.00 -26.94 12.44
C GLY A 21 23.26 -26.48 13.71
N THR A 22 22.93 -25.20 13.80
CA THR A 22 22.14 -24.57 14.86
C THR A 22 20.63 -24.77 14.64
N CYS A 23 20.18 -24.98 13.40
CA CYS A 23 18.75 -25.22 13.10
C CYS A 23 18.35 -26.71 13.17
N SER A 24 19.25 -27.65 12.88
CA SER A 24 18.93 -29.09 12.90
C SER A 24 18.87 -29.69 14.30
N GLN A 25 19.60 -29.13 15.26
CA GLN A 25 19.58 -29.59 16.66
C GLN A 25 18.29 -29.17 17.41
N GLU A 26 17.57 -28.14 16.94
CA GLU A 26 16.28 -27.72 17.52
C GLU A 26 15.09 -28.57 17.04
N LEU A 27 15.26 -29.37 15.98
CA LEU A 27 14.18 -30.13 15.35
C LEU A 27 13.99 -31.56 15.90
N GLU A 28 15.01 -32.17 16.51
CA GLU A 28 14.88 -33.50 17.15
C GLU A 28 13.91 -33.50 18.34
N GLY A 29 13.63 -32.33 18.94
CA GLY A 29 12.62 -32.17 19.98
C GLY A 29 11.17 -32.23 19.48
N TYR A 30 10.91 -32.08 18.17
CA TYR A 30 9.55 -31.90 17.66
C TYR A 30 8.78 -33.20 17.38
N GLU A 31 9.45 -34.29 16.98
CA GLU A 31 8.80 -35.60 16.80
C GLU A 31 8.40 -36.24 18.14
N SER A 32 9.23 -36.08 19.17
CA SER A 32 8.90 -36.49 20.54
C SER A 32 7.71 -35.70 21.10
N LEU A 33 7.62 -34.40 20.78
CA LEU A 33 6.49 -33.53 21.14
C LEU A 33 5.16 -33.95 20.50
N ARG A 34 5.19 -34.45 19.26
CA ARG A 34 3.99 -34.97 18.58
C ARG A 34 3.52 -36.27 19.22
N GLN A 35 4.44 -37.19 19.51
CA GLN A 35 4.13 -38.45 20.18
C GLN A 35 3.61 -38.21 21.61
N MET A 36 4.20 -37.27 22.34
CA MET A 36 3.73 -36.86 23.67
C MET A 36 2.33 -36.20 23.63
N LYS A 37 1.98 -35.47 22.57
CA LYS A 37 0.63 -34.89 22.40
C LYS A 37 -0.44 -35.97 22.17
N GLU A 38 -0.13 -37.00 21.40
CA GLU A 38 -1.04 -38.12 21.14
C GLU A 38 -1.27 -38.97 22.41
N GLU A 39 -0.22 -39.27 23.16
CA GLU A 39 -0.29 -39.99 24.44
C GLU A 39 -1.07 -39.21 25.53
N ALA A 40 -0.88 -37.89 25.59
CA ALA A 40 -1.60 -37.01 26.52
C ALA A 40 -3.11 -36.90 26.21
N ALA A 41 -3.50 -36.93 24.94
CA ALA A 41 -4.90 -36.92 24.52
C ALA A 41 -5.62 -38.24 24.85
N GLU A 42 -4.90 -39.37 24.80
CA GLU A 42 -5.38 -40.69 25.21
C GLU A 42 -5.62 -40.75 26.73
N PHE A 43 -4.66 -40.26 27.53
CA PHE A 43 -4.76 -40.22 29.00
C PHE A 43 -5.93 -39.36 29.50
N ARG A 44 -6.18 -38.19 28.87
CA ARG A 44 -7.32 -37.32 29.21
C ARG A 44 -8.67 -38.01 29.00
N ARG A 45 -8.79 -38.88 27.99
CA ARG A 45 -10.01 -39.66 27.75
C ARG A 45 -10.21 -40.71 28.85
N GLY A 46 -9.17 -41.46 29.22
CA GLY A 46 -9.22 -42.44 30.30
C GLY A 46 -9.62 -41.82 31.65
N TYR A 47 -8.99 -40.71 32.03
CA TYR A 47 -9.28 -40.01 33.29
C TYR A 47 -10.69 -39.39 33.33
N LYS A 48 -11.15 -38.78 32.23
CA LYS A 48 -12.51 -38.23 32.13
C LYS A 48 -13.57 -39.32 32.27
N ASN A 49 -13.32 -40.50 31.68
CA ASN A 49 -14.18 -41.67 31.81
C ASN A 49 -14.22 -42.20 33.25
N TRP A 50 -13.05 -42.34 33.90
CA TRP A 50 -12.96 -42.73 35.32
C TRP A 50 -13.76 -41.79 36.24
N ARG A 51 -13.62 -40.46 36.03
CA ARG A 51 -14.32 -39.45 36.82
C ARG A 51 -15.84 -39.43 36.57
N ALA A 52 -16.26 -39.63 35.31
CA ALA A 52 -17.67 -39.61 34.92
C ALA A 52 -18.45 -40.84 35.41
N GLN A 53 -17.81 -42.00 35.52
CA GLN A 53 -18.48 -43.24 35.95
C GLN A 53 -18.70 -43.32 37.47
N GLY A 54 -18.01 -42.47 38.24
CA GLY A 54 -18.07 -42.47 39.70
C GLY A 54 -17.53 -43.78 40.31
N ALA A 55 -16.94 -43.70 41.50
CA ALA A 55 -16.29 -44.82 42.18
C ALA A 55 -17.12 -46.12 42.35
N LYS A 56 -18.41 -46.14 42.01
CA LYS A 56 -19.30 -47.29 42.22
C LYS A 56 -19.46 -48.26 41.04
N GLY A 57 -18.91 -48.03 39.84
CA GLY A 57 -19.34 -48.79 38.66
C GLY A 57 -18.30 -49.38 37.70
N ALA A 58 -17.20 -49.99 38.14
CA ALA A 58 -16.37 -50.82 37.23
C ALA A 58 -15.63 -51.93 37.98
N LYS A 59 -16.13 -53.17 37.89
CA LYS A 59 -15.35 -54.37 38.25
C LYS A 59 -14.32 -54.57 37.12
N GLY A 60 -13.04 -54.45 37.49
CA GLY A 60 -11.88 -55.01 36.80
C GLY A 60 -11.80 -54.75 35.30
N GLU A 61 -11.04 -53.75 34.90
CA GLU A 61 -10.17 -53.75 33.71
C GLU A 61 -9.37 -52.44 33.73
N ASN A 62 -8.12 -52.47 33.27
CA ASN A 62 -7.22 -51.33 33.28
C ASN A 62 -7.89 -50.09 32.66
N PHE A 63 -7.85 -48.94 33.34
CA PHE A 63 -8.37 -47.67 32.82
C PHE A 63 -7.57 -47.12 31.63
N TRP A 64 -6.58 -47.88 31.17
CA TRP A 64 -5.61 -47.50 30.15
C TRP A 64 -5.58 -48.57 29.05
N GLU A 65 -5.75 -48.15 27.80
CA GLU A 65 -5.56 -49.01 26.61
C GLU A 65 -4.06 -49.28 26.33
N LYS A 66 -3.16 -48.49 26.92
CA LYS A 66 -1.69 -48.62 26.87
C LYS A 66 -1.06 -48.53 28.27
N PRO A 67 0.20 -48.97 28.47
CA PRO A 67 0.86 -48.89 29.78
C PRO A 67 0.92 -47.45 30.28
N ALA A 68 0.63 -47.24 31.57
CA ALA A 68 0.73 -45.92 32.19
C ALA A 68 2.18 -45.40 32.12
N PRO A 69 2.40 -44.07 31.97
CA PRO A 69 3.73 -43.48 32.00
C PRO A 69 4.48 -43.87 33.27
N ALA A 70 5.80 -44.09 33.16
CA ALA A 70 6.63 -44.44 34.30
C ALA A 70 6.52 -43.37 35.41
N GLY A 71 6.19 -43.79 36.63
CA GLY A 71 6.00 -42.90 37.78
C GLY A 71 4.58 -42.36 37.96
N ALA A 72 3.61 -42.74 37.12
CA ALA A 72 2.21 -42.38 37.31
C ALA A 72 1.61 -43.07 38.56
N PRO A 73 0.86 -42.34 39.41
CA PRO A 73 0.19 -42.92 40.56
C PRO A 73 -0.94 -43.86 40.12
N GLU A 74 -1.07 -44.98 40.81
CA GLU A 74 -2.06 -46.01 40.51
C GLU A 74 -3.49 -45.52 40.83
N LEU A 75 -4.39 -45.55 39.85
CA LEU A 75 -5.79 -45.13 40.04
C LEU A 75 -6.58 -46.23 40.75
N LYS A 76 -6.93 -45.98 42.03
CA LYS A 76 -7.69 -46.92 42.86
C LYS A 76 -9.16 -46.53 42.95
N ARG A 77 -10.03 -47.55 42.99
CA ARG A 77 -11.49 -47.39 42.98
C ARG A 77 -12.04 -46.71 44.24
N SER A 78 -11.34 -46.80 45.36
CA SER A 78 -11.73 -46.24 46.66
C SER A 78 -10.65 -45.29 47.20
N ALA A 79 -10.12 -44.40 46.35
CA ALA A 79 -9.14 -43.42 46.78
C ALA A 79 -9.76 -42.44 47.78
N SER A 80 -9.07 -42.19 48.89
CA SER A 80 -9.42 -41.16 49.85
C SER A 80 -9.34 -39.77 49.21
N LYS A 81 -10.01 -38.77 49.81
CA LYS A 81 -10.05 -37.42 49.26
C LYS A 81 -8.64 -36.82 49.08
N GLU A 82 -7.75 -37.10 50.02
CA GLU A 82 -6.34 -36.67 49.97
C GLU A 82 -5.54 -37.41 48.88
N GLU A 83 -5.83 -38.69 48.62
CA GLU A 83 -5.21 -39.44 47.51
C GLU A 83 -5.69 -38.94 46.15
N VAL A 84 -7.00 -38.62 46.01
CA VAL A 84 -7.54 -37.98 44.82
C VAL A 84 -6.91 -36.62 44.60
N GLU A 85 -6.72 -35.84 45.67
CA GLU A 85 -6.10 -34.53 45.61
C GLU A 85 -4.60 -34.62 45.28
N LYS A 86 -3.88 -35.61 45.80
CA LYS A 86 -2.50 -35.94 45.40
C LYS A 86 -2.39 -36.43 43.96
N GLN A 87 -3.38 -37.17 43.46
CA GLN A 87 -3.44 -37.59 42.05
C GLN A 87 -3.76 -36.42 41.13
N GLU A 88 -4.69 -35.53 41.49
CA GLU A 88 -4.98 -34.29 40.77
C GLU A 88 -3.79 -33.31 40.83
N GLN A 89 -3.07 -33.24 41.95
CA GLN A 89 -1.85 -32.48 42.09
C GLN A 89 -0.71 -33.10 41.28
N TRP A 90 -0.53 -34.42 41.28
CA TRP A 90 0.45 -35.09 40.42
C TRP A 90 0.13 -34.86 38.94
N LEU A 91 -1.15 -34.91 38.55
CA LEU A 91 -1.58 -34.53 37.20
C LEU A 91 -1.27 -33.07 36.88
N LYS A 92 -1.50 -32.14 37.82
CA LYS A 92 -1.11 -30.73 37.69
C LYS A 92 0.41 -30.52 37.72
N PHE A 93 1.19 -31.37 38.36
CA PHE A 93 2.63 -31.17 38.55
C PHE A 93 3.44 -31.84 37.44
N TYR A 94 3.04 -33.02 36.98
CA TYR A 94 3.65 -33.75 35.86
C TYR A 94 3.11 -33.28 34.51
N TYR A 95 1.86 -32.78 34.45
CA TYR A 95 1.25 -32.18 33.25
C TYR A 95 0.23 -31.09 33.59
N ASN A 96 0.70 -29.94 34.05
CA ASN A 96 -0.14 -28.74 34.03
C ASN A 96 -0.39 -28.35 32.56
N PRO A 97 -1.64 -28.25 32.06
CA PRO A 97 -1.89 -27.66 30.75
C PRO A 97 -1.49 -26.17 30.68
N ASN A 98 -1.19 -25.57 31.83
CA ASN A 98 -0.75 -24.19 31.99
C ASN A 98 0.62 -24.09 32.71
N THR A 99 1.42 -25.17 32.79
CA THR A 99 2.83 -25.03 33.18
C THR A 99 3.46 -24.29 32.02
N PRO A 100 4.16 -23.17 32.28
CA PRO A 100 4.55 -22.26 31.24
C PRO A 100 5.35 -22.98 30.17
N MET A 101 4.88 -22.87 28.92
CA MET A 101 5.77 -22.75 27.78
C MET A 101 6.64 -21.52 28.01
N GLU A 102 7.61 -21.58 28.91
CA GLU A 102 8.83 -20.81 28.70
C GLU A 102 9.47 -21.39 27.44
N ASP A 103 8.97 -20.91 26.30
CA ASP A 103 9.70 -19.95 25.47
C ASP A 103 9.43 -20.10 23.96
N LEU A 104 8.18 -20.39 23.53
CA LEU A 104 7.81 -20.37 22.10
C LEU A 104 6.59 -19.50 21.77
N SER A 105 5.73 -19.19 22.74
CA SER A 105 4.76 -18.09 22.57
C SER A 105 5.36 -16.71 22.89
N LYS A 106 6.67 -16.66 23.22
CA LYS A 106 7.44 -15.41 23.45
C LYS A 106 8.63 -15.26 22.50
N LYS A 107 9.21 -16.35 22.00
CA LYS A 107 10.16 -16.34 20.89
C LYS A 107 9.42 -16.62 19.60
N GLY A 108 8.96 -15.58 18.91
CA GLY A 108 8.53 -15.76 17.52
C GLY A 108 9.63 -16.45 16.71
N LEU A 109 9.26 -17.09 15.61
CA LEU A 109 10.22 -17.77 14.74
C LEU A 109 10.78 -16.78 13.71
N PRO A 110 12.10 -16.78 13.47
CA PRO A 110 12.68 -15.99 12.40
C PRO A 110 12.07 -16.39 11.06
N LEU A 111 11.65 -15.39 10.29
CA LEU A 111 11.08 -15.61 8.97
C LEU A 111 12.15 -16.15 8.02
N CYS A 112 11.97 -17.40 7.57
CA CYS A 112 12.76 -18.06 6.54
C CYS A 112 11.98 -19.26 5.99
N ASN A 113 12.47 -19.87 4.90
CA ASN A 113 11.84 -21.05 4.29
C ASN A 113 11.71 -22.22 5.27
N ALA A 114 12.71 -22.44 6.11
CA ALA A 114 12.72 -23.53 7.10
C ALA A 114 11.65 -23.35 8.18
N SER A 115 11.32 -22.11 8.55
CA SER A 115 10.28 -21.80 9.53
C SER A 115 8.85 -21.86 8.96
N LEU A 116 8.67 -21.83 7.63
CA LEU A 116 7.35 -21.77 7.01
C LEU A 116 6.37 -22.85 7.51
N PRO A 117 6.75 -24.13 7.70
CA PRO A 117 5.82 -25.16 8.19
C PRO A 117 5.38 -24.94 9.64
N ASN A 118 6.16 -24.20 10.43
CA ASN A 118 6.02 -24.09 11.88
C ASN A 118 5.12 -22.92 12.33
N TYR A 119 4.73 -22.03 11.42
CA TYR A 119 3.80 -20.94 11.74
C TYR A 119 2.36 -21.46 11.97
N PRO A 120 1.56 -20.75 12.80
CA PRO A 120 0.14 -21.03 13.01
C PRO A 120 -0.69 -21.15 11.73
N GLN A 121 -1.75 -21.98 11.73
CA GLN A 121 -2.52 -22.32 10.53
C GLN A 121 -3.24 -21.11 9.88
N ASP A 122 -3.55 -20.09 10.67
CA ASP A 122 -4.16 -18.83 10.26
C ASP A 122 -3.19 -17.87 9.56
N VAL A 123 -1.88 -18.12 9.65
CA VAL A 123 -0.87 -17.40 8.84
C VAL A 123 -0.87 -17.96 7.42
N LYS A 124 -1.31 -17.14 6.45
CA LYS A 124 -1.23 -17.49 5.03
C LYS A 124 0.24 -17.54 4.61
N ARG A 125 0.59 -18.55 3.82
CA ARG A 125 1.97 -18.79 3.37
C ARG A 125 2.00 -19.32 1.93
N PRO A 126 3.12 -19.17 1.20
CA PRO A 126 3.24 -19.67 -0.17
C PRO A 126 3.01 -21.19 -0.22
N LYS A 127 2.15 -21.63 -1.15
CA LYS A 127 1.87 -23.06 -1.42
C LYS A 127 2.73 -23.63 -2.55
N TYR A 128 3.31 -22.75 -3.36
CA TYR A 128 4.19 -23.10 -4.47
C TYR A 128 5.64 -23.28 -3.99
N LYS A 129 6.43 -24.04 -4.75
CA LYS A 129 7.84 -24.25 -4.43
C LYS A 129 8.65 -22.98 -4.70
N ARG A 130 9.35 -22.47 -3.68
CA ARG A 130 10.26 -21.34 -3.80
C ARG A 130 11.66 -21.83 -4.17
N ASP A 131 12.03 -21.70 -5.44
CA ASP A 131 13.34 -22.10 -5.95
C ASP A 131 13.81 -21.10 -7.02
N PRO A 132 14.64 -20.11 -6.65
CA PRO A 132 15.11 -19.08 -7.58
C PRO A 132 15.81 -19.64 -8.83
N SER A 133 16.44 -20.82 -8.72
CA SER A 133 17.13 -21.46 -9.86
C SER A 133 16.16 -21.93 -10.96
N LYS A 134 14.90 -22.16 -10.61
CA LYS A 134 13.86 -22.63 -11.52
C LYS A 134 13.08 -21.53 -12.22
N VAL A 135 13.23 -20.28 -11.79
CA VAL A 135 12.58 -19.13 -12.44
C VAL A 135 13.10 -18.98 -13.88
N GLN A 136 12.18 -18.95 -14.84
CA GLN A 136 12.49 -18.75 -16.26
C GLN A 136 12.19 -17.32 -16.73
N ASN A 137 11.25 -16.65 -16.08
CA ASN A 137 10.80 -15.31 -16.44
C ASN A 137 10.94 -14.37 -15.23
N TRP A 138 12.03 -13.61 -15.20
CA TRP A 138 12.28 -12.63 -14.16
C TRP A 138 11.55 -11.34 -14.43
N ILE A 139 10.87 -10.84 -13.40
CA ILE A 139 10.46 -9.45 -13.28
C ILE A 139 11.46 -8.76 -12.35
N LEU A 140 12.22 -7.82 -12.89
CA LEU A 140 13.04 -6.96 -12.06
C LEU A 140 12.19 -5.84 -11.49
N HIS A 141 12.41 -5.51 -10.22
CA HIS A 141 11.72 -4.39 -9.56
C HIS A 141 12.71 -3.38 -9.01
N ILE A 142 12.71 -2.16 -9.55
CA ILE A 142 13.47 -1.04 -9.02
C ILE A 142 12.62 -0.32 -7.98
N GLY A 143 13.10 -0.30 -6.73
CA GLY A 143 12.41 0.32 -5.59
C GLY A 143 11.80 -0.71 -4.63
N LEU A 144 12.61 -1.30 -3.74
CA LEU A 144 12.15 -2.27 -2.73
C LEU A 144 11.36 -1.60 -1.58
N GLY A 145 10.32 -0.85 -1.91
CA GLY A 145 9.49 -0.11 -0.98
C GLY A 145 8.41 -0.95 -0.31
N ALA A 146 7.73 -0.34 0.66
CA ALA A 146 6.57 -0.92 1.32
C ALA A 146 5.41 -1.17 0.33
N PHE A 147 5.14 -0.18 -0.54
CA PHE A 147 4.07 -0.28 -1.53
C PHE A 147 4.26 -1.47 -2.46
N TYR A 148 5.46 -1.63 -3.04
CA TYR A 148 5.80 -2.79 -3.87
C TYR A 148 5.49 -4.13 -3.20
N ARG A 149 6.00 -4.29 -1.97
CA ARG A 149 5.84 -5.50 -1.17
C ARG A 149 4.37 -5.77 -0.85
N SER A 150 3.59 -4.73 -0.59
CA SER A 150 2.15 -4.87 -0.33
C SER A 150 1.29 -5.03 -1.59
N HIS A 151 1.80 -4.75 -2.79
CA HIS A 151 0.97 -4.62 -3.98
C HIS A 151 1.40 -5.56 -5.10
N GLN A 152 2.41 -5.22 -5.91
CA GLN A 152 2.81 -6.02 -7.08
C GLN A 152 3.30 -7.41 -6.67
N ALA A 153 4.09 -7.48 -5.59
CA ALA A 153 4.57 -8.74 -5.06
C ALA A 153 3.41 -9.63 -4.59
N VAL A 154 2.37 -9.07 -3.96
CA VAL A 154 1.17 -9.81 -3.54
C VAL A 154 0.40 -10.35 -4.75
N PHE A 155 0.20 -9.55 -5.80
CA PHE A 155 -0.49 -10.03 -7.01
C PHE A 155 0.25 -11.18 -7.68
N LEU A 156 1.60 -11.13 -7.78
CA LEU A 156 2.35 -12.27 -8.30
C LEU A 156 2.24 -13.48 -7.36
N ASP A 157 2.31 -13.28 -6.05
CA ASP A 157 2.16 -14.34 -5.05
C ASP A 157 0.80 -15.03 -5.18
N ASP A 158 -0.29 -14.28 -5.44
CA ASP A 158 -1.62 -14.83 -5.72
C ASP A 158 -1.64 -15.69 -6.99
N VAL A 159 -1.05 -15.21 -8.08
CA VAL A 159 -0.94 -15.99 -9.34
C VAL A 159 -0.17 -17.29 -9.12
N LEU A 160 0.97 -17.22 -8.42
CA LEU A 160 1.81 -18.38 -8.14
C LEU A 160 1.09 -19.39 -7.22
N ASN A 161 0.33 -18.92 -6.23
CA ASN A 161 -0.47 -19.79 -5.36
C ASN A 161 -1.66 -20.44 -6.07
N ALA A 162 -2.25 -19.75 -7.05
CA ALA A 162 -3.39 -20.27 -7.80
C ALA A 162 -2.99 -21.34 -8.82
N THR A 163 -1.80 -21.20 -9.41
CA THR A 163 -1.32 -22.08 -10.50
C THR A 163 -0.43 -23.21 -9.98
N CYS A 164 0.47 -22.94 -9.03
CA CYS A 164 1.49 -23.84 -8.44
C CYS A 164 2.49 -24.47 -9.43
N GLU A 165 2.12 -24.65 -10.69
CA GLU A 165 2.89 -25.29 -11.76
C GLU A 165 2.50 -24.72 -13.14
N GLY A 166 3.26 -25.06 -14.18
CA GLY A 166 3.06 -24.57 -15.55
C GLY A 166 3.65 -23.18 -15.82
N LYS A 167 3.28 -22.59 -16.96
CA LYS A 167 3.89 -21.34 -17.49
C LYS A 167 3.84 -20.13 -16.54
N ASP A 168 2.83 -20.09 -15.66
CA ASP A 168 2.65 -18.99 -14.71
C ASP A 168 3.53 -19.17 -13.46
N ALA A 169 3.91 -20.41 -13.13
CA ALA A 169 4.85 -20.73 -12.06
C ALA A 169 6.32 -20.42 -12.42
N ASP A 170 6.60 -20.13 -13.69
CA ASP A 170 7.94 -19.77 -14.19
C ASP A 170 8.35 -18.33 -13.85
N TRP A 171 7.44 -17.53 -13.28
CA TRP A 171 7.66 -16.13 -12.96
C TRP A 171 8.17 -15.93 -11.53
N GLY A 172 9.06 -14.96 -11.35
CA GLY A 172 9.56 -14.55 -10.04
C GLY A 172 10.08 -13.12 -10.05
N TYR A 173 10.00 -12.45 -8.90
CA TYR A 173 10.58 -11.13 -8.73
C TYR A 173 12.03 -11.20 -8.25
N ALA A 174 12.89 -10.37 -8.83
CA ALA A 174 14.14 -9.96 -8.18
C ALA A 174 14.15 -8.44 -8.03
N SER A 175 14.46 -7.92 -6.85
CA SER A 175 14.45 -6.47 -6.61
C SER A 175 15.84 -5.85 -6.69
N VAL A 176 15.93 -4.62 -7.15
CA VAL A 176 17.15 -3.80 -7.25
C VAL A 176 17.01 -2.63 -6.28
N SER A 177 17.94 -2.49 -5.32
CA SER A 177 17.93 -1.43 -4.30
C SER A 177 19.25 -0.68 -4.21
N TRP A 178 19.17 0.64 -3.98
CA TRP A 178 20.31 1.56 -3.82
C TRP A 178 20.64 1.85 -2.36
N ASN A 179 19.79 1.41 -1.43
CA ASN A 179 19.88 1.85 -0.04
C ASN A 179 20.05 0.68 0.92
N ALA A 180 21.26 0.09 0.89
CA ALA A 180 21.72 -0.93 1.84
C ALA A 180 21.60 -0.50 3.32
N LYS A 181 21.59 0.81 3.61
CA LYS A 181 21.44 1.34 4.97
C LYS A 181 19.98 1.38 5.45
N LYS A 182 19.01 1.43 4.54
CA LYS A 182 17.57 1.46 4.86
C LYS A 182 16.83 0.15 4.57
N THR A 183 17.44 -0.74 3.79
CA THR A 183 16.85 -2.02 3.40
C THR A 183 17.69 -3.11 4.06
N LYS A 184 17.13 -3.85 5.01
CA LYS A 184 17.84 -5.01 5.55
C LYS A 184 18.07 -6.04 4.44
N ASP A 185 19.11 -6.85 4.59
CA ASP A 185 19.42 -7.90 3.62
C ASP A 185 18.30 -8.96 3.63
N PHE A 186 17.40 -8.87 2.65
CA PHE A 186 16.26 -9.77 2.49
C PHE A 186 16.70 -11.23 2.31
N ARG A 187 17.95 -11.49 1.89
CA ARG A 187 18.48 -12.86 1.78
C ARG A 187 18.57 -13.56 3.14
N LYS A 188 18.70 -12.82 4.24
CA LYS A 188 18.68 -13.38 5.60
C LYS A 188 17.35 -14.01 5.98
N GLN A 189 16.26 -13.64 5.30
CA GLN A 189 14.93 -14.21 5.45
C GLN A 189 14.46 -14.91 4.16
N ASP A 190 15.40 -15.42 3.35
CA ASP A 190 15.13 -16.07 2.07
C ASP A 190 14.25 -15.25 1.12
N CYS A 191 14.35 -13.92 1.16
CA CYS A 191 13.51 -12.96 0.45
C CYS A 191 11.99 -13.05 0.75
N LEU A 192 11.60 -13.73 1.82
CA LEU A 192 10.23 -13.69 2.34
C LEU A 192 9.96 -12.36 3.01
N PHE A 193 8.70 -11.98 3.16
CA PHE A 193 8.27 -10.92 4.06
C PHE A 193 6.79 -11.08 4.38
N THR A 194 6.33 -10.42 5.44
CA THR A 194 4.97 -10.49 5.94
C THR A 194 4.21 -9.26 5.51
N VAL A 195 3.06 -9.45 4.89
CA VAL A 195 2.03 -8.43 4.68
C VAL A 195 0.97 -8.63 5.74
N TRP A 196 0.90 -7.68 6.67
CA TRP A 196 -0.15 -7.61 7.68
C TRP A 196 -1.28 -6.72 7.18
N THR A 197 -2.37 -7.36 6.75
CA THR A 197 -3.56 -6.68 6.25
C THR A 197 -4.48 -6.35 7.42
N ARG A 198 -4.80 -5.06 7.61
CA ARG A 198 -5.63 -4.57 8.71
C ARG A 198 -6.81 -3.73 8.25
N SER A 199 -7.98 -4.04 8.82
CA SER A 199 -9.21 -3.25 8.77
C SER A 199 -9.98 -3.47 10.07
N SER A 200 -11.10 -2.75 10.27
CA SER A 200 -11.98 -2.98 11.43
C SER A 200 -12.58 -4.40 11.50
N LYS A 201 -12.49 -5.18 10.40
CA LYS A 201 -13.04 -6.53 10.29
C LYS A 201 -11.97 -7.60 10.06
N VAL A 202 -10.77 -7.22 9.63
CA VAL A 202 -9.71 -8.13 9.19
C VAL A 202 -8.41 -7.79 9.89
N SER A 203 -7.74 -8.80 10.44
CA SER A 203 -6.35 -8.74 10.86
C SER A 203 -5.67 -10.03 10.41
N GLU A 204 -4.99 -9.98 9.28
CA GLU A 204 -4.45 -11.18 8.63
C GLU A 204 -2.97 -10.99 8.30
N ALA A 205 -2.14 -11.91 8.78
CA ALA A 205 -0.74 -12.02 8.36
C ALA A 205 -0.62 -12.99 7.18
N ARG A 206 -0.04 -12.49 6.09
CA ARG A 206 0.35 -13.29 4.93
C ARG A 206 1.86 -13.20 4.75
N ILE A 207 2.52 -14.34 4.73
CA ILE A 207 3.90 -14.45 4.24
C ILE A 207 3.86 -14.48 2.71
N VAL A 208 4.57 -13.54 2.09
CA VAL A 208 4.74 -13.40 0.65
C VAL A 208 6.11 -13.93 0.25
N GLY A 209 6.16 -14.73 -0.80
CA GLY A 209 7.36 -15.38 -1.29
C GLY A 209 7.62 -15.21 -2.78
N SER A 210 6.91 -14.31 -3.45
CA SER A 210 7.07 -14.01 -4.89
C SER A 210 8.37 -13.25 -5.21
N LEU A 211 8.95 -12.57 -4.21
CA LEU A 211 10.33 -12.09 -4.24
C LEU A 211 11.27 -13.27 -4.00
N MET A 212 12.05 -13.61 -5.02
CA MET A 212 12.94 -14.77 -5.02
C MET A 212 14.41 -14.38 -4.88
N ASP A 213 14.75 -13.14 -5.22
CA ASP A 213 16.12 -12.64 -5.18
C ASP A 213 16.14 -11.11 -4.99
N TRP A 214 17.30 -10.58 -4.63
CA TRP A 214 17.53 -9.16 -4.41
C TRP A 214 18.96 -8.78 -4.80
N ILE A 215 19.14 -7.58 -5.34
CA ILE A 215 20.41 -7.02 -5.78
C ILE A 215 20.65 -5.70 -5.05
N ASN A 216 21.79 -5.64 -4.37
CA ASN A 216 22.28 -4.46 -3.68
C ASN A 216 23.19 -3.67 -4.61
N VAL A 217 22.68 -2.60 -5.20
CA VAL A 217 23.41 -1.80 -6.20
C VAL A 217 24.76 -1.26 -5.68
N PRO A 218 24.87 -0.73 -4.45
CA PRO A 218 26.16 -0.32 -3.90
C PRO A 218 27.23 -1.41 -3.82
N GLU A 219 26.84 -2.68 -3.66
CA GLU A 219 27.77 -3.81 -3.57
C GLU A 219 28.08 -4.42 -4.94
N ASP A 220 27.08 -4.43 -5.84
CA ASP A 220 27.19 -5.03 -7.17
C ASP A 220 26.44 -4.21 -8.25
N PRO A 221 26.98 -3.04 -8.63
CA PRO A 221 26.36 -2.18 -9.64
C PRO A 221 26.38 -2.83 -11.03
N ALA A 222 27.46 -3.53 -11.38
CA ALA A 222 27.59 -4.23 -12.64
C ALA A 222 26.60 -5.40 -12.73
N GLY A 223 26.42 -6.17 -11.65
CA GLY A 223 25.46 -7.28 -11.59
C GLY A 223 24.02 -6.84 -11.77
N ALA A 224 23.64 -5.65 -11.30
CA ALA A 224 22.31 -5.09 -11.57
C ALA A 224 22.07 -4.84 -13.07
N ILE A 225 23.07 -4.30 -13.79
CA ILE A 225 23.00 -4.08 -15.25
C ILE A 225 22.98 -5.42 -15.99
N GLU A 226 23.82 -6.37 -15.58
CA GLU A 226 23.85 -7.72 -16.13
C GLU A 226 22.51 -8.41 -15.98
N ARG A 227 21.85 -8.25 -14.82
CA ARG A 227 20.53 -8.82 -14.59
C ARG A 227 19.47 -8.23 -15.49
N LEU A 228 19.51 -6.91 -15.74
CA LEU A 228 18.63 -6.27 -16.72
C LEU A 228 18.87 -6.81 -18.13
N ALA A 229 20.13 -7.16 -18.45
CA ALA A 229 20.52 -7.72 -19.74
C ALA A 229 20.38 -9.25 -19.85
N ASP A 230 19.95 -9.94 -18.80
CA ASP A 230 19.70 -11.38 -18.80
C ASP A 230 18.54 -11.72 -19.77
N PRO A 231 18.69 -12.71 -20.66
CA PRO A 231 17.59 -13.19 -21.51
C PRO A 231 16.33 -13.63 -20.73
N LYS A 232 16.48 -14.08 -19.48
CA LYS A 232 15.37 -14.41 -18.58
C LYS A 232 14.68 -13.17 -17.99
N CYS A 233 15.31 -12.00 -17.99
CA CYS A 233 14.64 -10.75 -17.64
C CYS A 233 13.64 -10.39 -18.73
N LYS A 234 12.35 -10.55 -18.43
CA LYS A 234 11.24 -10.28 -19.36
C LYS A 234 10.62 -8.91 -19.11
N MET A 235 10.68 -8.44 -17.88
CA MET A 235 9.99 -7.23 -17.46
C MET A 235 10.78 -6.49 -16.38
N LEU A 236 10.71 -5.16 -16.43
CA LEU A 236 11.14 -4.26 -15.39
C LEU A 236 9.93 -3.48 -14.86
N THR A 237 9.79 -3.43 -13.54
CA THR A 237 8.75 -2.66 -12.83
C THR A 237 9.39 -1.64 -11.90
N LEU A 238 8.70 -0.52 -11.64
CA LEU A 238 9.27 0.60 -10.87
C LEU A 238 8.32 1.11 -9.79
N THR A 239 8.84 1.34 -8.58
CA THR A 239 8.25 2.21 -7.55
C THR A 239 9.34 3.13 -6.98
N VAL A 240 9.73 4.13 -7.76
CA VAL A 240 10.86 5.04 -7.47
C VAL A 240 10.43 6.40 -6.94
N THR A 241 9.13 6.61 -6.73
CA THR A 241 8.48 7.91 -6.50
C THR A 241 8.57 8.83 -7.70
N GLU A 242 7.76 9.88 -7.73
CA GLU A 242 7.73 10.90 -8.78
C GLU A 242 9.11 11.53 -9.00
N LYS A 243 9.87 11.73 -7.90
CA LYS A 243 11.23 12.29 -7.93
C LYS A 243 12.23 11.34 -8.59
N GLY A 244 11.97 10.04 -8.61
CA GLY A 244 12.85 9.01 -9.18
C GLY A 244 12.99 9.08 -10.70
N TYR A 245 12.10 9.82 -11.37
CA TYR A 245 12.13 10.04 -12.82
C TYR A 245 13.00 11.21 -13.25
N ASN A 246 13.53 11.99 -12.31
CA ASN A 246 14.46 13.10 -12.54
C ASN A 246 13.91 14.11 -13.57
N GLN A 247 12.64 14.48 -13.39
CA GLN A 247 12.00 15.53 -14.19
C GLN A 247 12.25 16.90 -13.59
N ASN A 248 12.49 17.90 -14.44
CA ASN A 248 12.46 19.31 -14.08
C ASN A 248 11.01 19.81 -13.96
N VAL A 249 10.83 21.09 -13.64
CA VAL A 249 9.49 21.67 -13.43
C VAL A 249 8.63 21.69 -14.71
N GLU A 250 9.25 21.60 -15.89
CA GLU A 250 8.58 21.46 -17.19
C GLU A 250 8.28 20.00 -17.57
N GLY A 251 8.59 19.03 -16.70
CA GLY A 251 8.38 17.61 -16.98
C GLY A 251 9.40 16.99 -17.95
N LYS A 252 10.51 17.69 -18.24
CA LYS A 252 11.63 17.23 -19.07
C LYS A 252 12.74 16.66 -18.21
N LEU A 253 13.69 15.94 -18.82
CA LEU A 253 14.85 15.43 -18.10
C LEU A 253 15.61 16.59 -17.44
N ASP A 254 15.79 16.51 -16.12
CA ASP A 254 16.60 17.44 -15.36
C ASP A 254 18.09 17.14 -15.56
N VAL A 255 18.66 17.70 -16.62
CA VAL A 255 20.08 17.55 -16.94
C VAL A 255 20.99 18.22 -15.91
N GLU A 256 20.51 19.18 -15.13
CA GLU A 256 21.33 19.84 -14.10
C GLU A 256 21.45 19.00 -12.82
N ASN A 257 20.63 17.95 -12.69
CA ASN A 257 20.71 17.03 -11.57
C ASN A 257 22.08 16.32 -11.53
N ALA A 258 22.78 16.45 -10.40
CA ALA A 258 24.12 15.89 -10.23
C ALA A 258 24.20 14.36 -10.47
N LYS A 259 23.15 13.60 -10.16
CA LYS A 259 23.11 12.16 -10.42
C LYS A 259 22.90 11.83 -11.89
N ILE A 260 22.10 12.63 -12.60
CA ILE A 260 21.95 12.51 -14.06
C ILE A 260 23.28 12.84 -14.74
N GLN A 261 23.96 13.91 -14.33
CA GLN A 261 25.29 14.26 -14.83
C GLN A 261 26.34 13.17 -14.58
N HIS A 262 26.25 12.47 -13.44
CA HIS A 262 27.09 11.29 -13.18
C HIS A 262 26.80 10.17 -14.19
N ASP A 263 25.53 9.80 -14.35
CA ASP A 263 25.12 8.71 -15.24
C ASP A 263 25.41 9.01 -16.72
N LEU A 264 25.33 10.28 -17.14
CA LEU A 264 25.67 10.71 -18.49
C LEU A 264 27.16 10.59 -18.80
N LYS A 265 28.03 10.64 -17.78
CA LYS A 265 29.48 10.45 -17.96
C LYS A 265 29.86 8.99 -18.05
N ASP A 266 29.24 8.15 -17.24
CA ASP A 266 29.55 6.72 -17.19
C ASP A 266 28.31 5.89 -16.79
N LEU A 267 27.90 5.00 -17.70
CA LEU A 267 26.81 4.05 -17.49
C LEU A 267 27.27 2.68 -16.97
N SER A 268 28.57 2.49 -16.66
CA SER A 268 29.08 1.27 -16.03
C SER A 268 28.68 1.15 -14.55
N ALA A 269 28.47 2.28 -13.88
CA ALA A 269 28.00 2.37 -12.49
C ALA A 269 27.07 3.59 -12.28
N PRO A 270 25.85 3.54 -12.84
CA PRO A 270 24.89 4.63 -12.68
C PRO A 270 24.44 4.79 -11.22
N GLN A 271 23.81 5.92 -10.91
CA GLN A 271 23.26 6.32 -9.62
C GLN A 271 21.74 6.51 -9.67
N THR A 272 21.14 6.63 -10.85
CA THR A 272 19.69 6.81 -11.02
C THR A 272 19.02 5.57 -11.61
N ALA A 273 17.74 5.37 -11.30
CA ALA A 273 16.94 4.33 -11.96
C ALA A 273 16.99 4.46 -13.50
N LEU A 274 16.93 5.70 -14.00
CA LEU A 274 17.00 6.01 -15.43
C LEU A 274 18.33 5.56 -16.06
N GLY A 275 19.45 5.77 -15.38
CA GLY A 275 20.76 5.29 -15.79
C GLY A 275 20.82 3.76 -15.90
N TYR A 276 20.31 3.03 -14.90
CA TYR A 276 20.27 1.55 -14.95
C TYR A 276 19.36 1.02 -16.06
N ILE A 277 18.17 1.62 -16.24
CA ILE A 277 17.27 1.27 -17.34
C ILE A 277 18.00 1.42 -18.67
N THR A 278 18.65 2.56 -18.88
CA THR A 278 19.37 2.88 -20.12
C THR A 278 20.58 1.96 -20.32
N ALA A 279 21.37 1.70 -19.28
CA ALA A 279 22.52 0.80 -19.32
C ALA A 279 22.09 -0.64 -19.66
N GLY A 280 21.04 -1.15 -19.01
CA GLY A 280 20.47 -2.47 -19.28
C GLY A 280 19.94 -2.59 -20.71
N LEU A 281 19.18 -1.60 -21.19
CA LEU A 281 18.70 -1.56 -22.57
C LEU A 281 19.85 -1.51 -23.59
N ARG A 282 20.89 -0.70 -23.33
CA ARG A 282 22.09 -0.65 -24.18
C ARG A 282 22.77 -2.01 -24.25
N LEU A 283 23.00 -2.65 -23.11
CA LEU A 283 23.69 -3.93 -23.06
C LEU A 283 22.90 -5.03 -23.76
N ARG A 284 21.56 -5.03 -23.66
CA ARG A 284 20.69 -5.92 -24.45
C ARG A 284 20.84 -5.69 -25.95
N MET A 285 20.78 -4.44 -26.40
CA MET A 285 20.95 -4.08 -27.81
C MET A 285 22.32 -4.56 -28.33
N GLN A 286 23.38 -4.38 -27.55
CA GLN A 286 24.74 -4.84 -27.90
C GLN A 286 24.83 -6.38 -27.99
N ARG A 287 24.06 -7.11 -27.17
CA ARG A 287 23.97 -8.58 -27.18
C ARG A 287 22.99 -9.14 -28.23
N GLY A 288 22.36 -8.27 -29.03
CA GLY A 288 21.34 -8.70 -30.00
C GLY A 288 20.04 -9.21 -29.34
N LEU A 289 19.79 -8.85 -28.08
CA LEU A 289 18.57 -9.18 -27.37
C LEU A 289 17.52 -8.08 -27.59
N GLU A 290 16.26 -8.48 -27.69
CA GLU A 290 15.10 -7.57 -27.70
C GLU A 290 14.94 -6.87 -26.33
N PRO A 291 14.34 -5.67 -26.24
CA PRO A 291 14.17 -4.94 -24.97
C PRO A 291 13.24 -5.71 -24.01
N PHE A 292 13.41 -5.54 -22.70
CA PHE A 292 12.39 -5.95 -21.72
C PHE A 292 11.19 -5.01 -21.75
N SER A 293 10.03 -5.50 -21.30
CA SER A 293 8.86 -4.64 -21.08
C SER A 293 9.07 -3.81 -19.82
N ILE A 294 8.66 -2.56 -19.82
CA ILE A 294 8.82 -1.63 -18.69
C ILE A 294 7.43 -1.22 -18.23
N MET A 295 7.18 -1.25 -16.93
CA MET A 295 5.91 -0.80 -16.33
C MET A 295 6.19 0.04 -15.09
N SER A 296 5.83 1.32 -15.14
CA SER A 296 5.81 2.11 -13.91
C SER A 296 4.61 1.70 -13.05
N CYS A 297 4.84 1.66 -11.75
CA CYS A 297 3.83 1.48 -10.73
C CYS A 297 3.85 2.64 -9.72
N ASP A 298 4.37 3.80 -10.13
CA ASP A 298 4.29 5.04 -9.35
C ASP A 298 2.99 5.79 -9.65
N ASN A 299 2.52 6.59 -8.69
CA ASN A 299 1.23 7.27 -8.75
C ASN A 299 1.30 8.57 -9.59
N MET A 300 1.62 8.42 -10.88
CA MET A 300 1.65 9.51 -11.85
C MET A 300 0.72 9.21 -13.03
N PRO A 301 0.13 10.23 -13.68
CA PRO A 301 -0.58 10.06 -14.93
C PRO A 301 0.35 9.52 -16.03
N GLU A 302 -0.17 8.61 -16.86
CA GLU A 302 0.55 8.06 -18.01
C GLU A 302 1.97 7.58 -17.67
N ASN A 303 2.14 7.00 -16.48
CA ASN A 303 3.44 6.75 -15.86
C ASN A 303 4.40 5.93 -16.73
N GLY A 304 3.90 4.99 -17.54
CA GLY A 304 4.70 4.25 -18.52
C GLY A 304 5.29 5.14 -19.61
N HIS A 305 4.49 6.08 -20.14
CA HIS A 305 4.92 7.04 -21.16
C HIS A 305 5.94 8.04 -20.59
N VAL A 306 5.78 8.45 -19.33
CA VAL A 306 6.81 9.25 -18.64
C VAL A 306 8.16 8.53 -18.65
N VAL A 307 8.20 7.23 -18.32
CA VAL A 307 9.46 6.47 -18.35
C VAL A 307 10.06 6.43 -19.75
N ARG A 308 9.23 6.15 -20.77
CA ARG A 308 9.66 6.14 -22.17
C ARG A 308 10.32 7.45 -22.54
N ASP A 309 9.64 8.56 -22.27
CA ASP A 309 10.07 9.88 -22.69
C ASP A 309 11.35 10.32 -21.96
N MET A 310 11.52 9.92 -20.69
CA MET A 310 12.76 10.15 -19.94
C MET A 310 13.93 9.32 -20.49
N VAL A 311 13.72 8.05 -20.83
CA VAL A 311 14.76 7.20 -21.43
C VAL A 311 15.19 7.77 -22.78
N LEU A 312 14.26 8.21 -23.62
CA LEU A 312 14.57 8.80 -24.92
C LEU A 312 15.36 10.10 -24.78
N GLN A 313 14.91 11.01 -23.90
CA GLN A 313 15.64 12.26 -23.63
C GLN A 313 17.05 12.00 -23.08
N PHE A 314 17.19 11.00 -22.20
CA PHE A 314 18.50 10.62 -21.67
C PHE A 314 19.42 10.10 -22.78
N CYS A 315 18.92 9.26 -23.69
CA CYS A 315 19.68 8.78 -24.84
C CYS A 315 20.09 9.92 -25.78
N ASP A 316 19.20 10.89 -26.01
CA ASP A 316 19.47 12.05 -26.86
C ASP A 316 20.59 12.92 -26.27
N VAL A 317 20.54 13.22 -24.96
CA VAL A 317 21.59 14.00 -24.26
C VAL A 317 22.92 13.27 -24.23
N LEU A 318 22.89 11.95 -24.09
CA LEU A 318 24.09 11.11 -24.15
C LEU A 318 24.70 11.03 -25.57
N GLY A 319 23.94 11.41 -26.61
CA GLY A 319 24.35 11.28 -28.00
C GLY A 319 24.26 9.86 -28.57
N ASP A 320 23.51 8.96 -27.93
CA ASP A 320 23.34 7.57 -28.37
C ASP A 320 22.10 7.42 -29.27
N ALA A 321 22.17 8.00 -30.47
CA ALA A 321 21.07 8.02 -31.43
C ALA A 321 20.60 6.60 -31.85
N LYS A 322 21.51 5.63 -31.86
CA LYS A 322 21.20 4.24 -32.18
C LYS A 322 20.31 3.62 -31.10
N LEU A 323 20.67 3.79 -29.83
CA LEU A 323 19.85 3.34 -28.72
C LEU A 323 18.50 4.05 -28.68
N ALA A 324 18.47 5.37 -28.85
CA ALA A 324 17.23 6.15 -28.86
C ALA A 324 16.26 5.64 -29.94
N SER A 325 16.74 5.41 -31.17
CA SER A 325 15.92 4.85 -32.26
C SER A 325 15.42 3.46 -31.94
N TRP A 326 16.29 2.60 -31.39
CA TRP A 326 15.95 1.23 -31.06
C TRP A 326 14.91 1.15 -29.93
N VAL A 327 15.01 1.98 -28.89
CA VAL A 327 14.02 2.09 -27.82
C VAL A 327 12.69 2.61 -28.37
N ARG A 328 12.71 3.62 -29.24
CA ARG A 328 11.50 4.20 -29.85
C ARG A 328 10.74 3.17 -30.70
N GLU A 329 11.45 2.34 -31.44
CA GLU A 329 10.86 1.33 -32.33
C GLU A 329 10.40 0.08 -31.57
N LYS A 330 11.19 -0.38 -30.59
CA LYS A 330 11.01 -1.72 -29.99
C LYS A 330 10.58 -1.72 -28.53
N GLY A 331 10.71 -0.59 -27.82
CA GLY A 331 10.39 -0.50 -26.40
C GLY A 331 8.90 -0.72 -26.12
N CYS A 332 8.60 -1.40 -25.01
CA CYS A 332 7.24 -1.60 -24.52
C CYS A 332 7.12 -0.95 -23.14
N PHE A 333 6.28 0.07 -23.02
CA PHE A 333 6.13 0.87 -21.81
C PHE A 333 4.65 0.89 -21.40
N ALA A 334 4.28 0.04 -20.45
CA ALA A 334 2.91 -0.07 -19.96
C ALA A 334 2.63 0.99 -18.90
N CYS A 335 1.52 1.72 -19.06
CA CYS A 335 0.97 2.53 -17.98
C CYS A 335 0.20 1.64 -16.98
N SER A 336 0.15 2.07 -15.73
CA SER A 336 -0.66 1.41 -14.71
C SER A 336 -1.25 2.38 -13.68
N MET A 337 -2.45 2.06 -13.20
CA MET A 337 -3.05 2.69 -12.02
C MET A 337 -2.97 1.71 -10.87
N VAL A 338 -2.35 2.14 -9.78
CA VAL A 338 -2.10 1.35 -8.57
C VAL A 338 -2.81 1.99 -7.38
N ASP A 339 -3.38 1.18 -6.49
CA ASP A 339 -4.09 1.70 -5.32
C ASP A 339 -4.12 0.69 -4.16
N ARG A 340 -3.39 1.03 -3.10
CA ARG A 340 -3.41 0.36 -1.79
C ARG A 340 -2.75 1.26 -0.74
N ILE A 341 -3.49 1.66 0.29
CA ILE A 341 -2.94 2.40 1.43
C ILE A 341 -1.99 1.46 2.18
N THR A 342 -0.73 1.89 2.27
CA THR A 342 0.37 1.12 2.86
C THR A 342 1.11 2.02 3.85
N PRO A 343 0.66 2.08 5.11
CA PRO A 343 1.30 2.90 6.13
C PRO A 343 2.75 2.48 6.39
N LYS A 344 3.50 3.36 7.05
CA LYS A 344 4.84 3.03 7.51
C LYS A 344 4.78 1.96 8.60
N THR A 345 5.53 0.87 8.43
CA THR A 345 5.75 -0.12 9.49
C THR A 345 6.52 0.51 10.65
N THR A 346 6.07 0.30 11.88
CA THR A 346 6.71 0.76 13.13
C THR A 346 7.25 -0.42 13.92
N GLU A 347 8.08 -0.16 14.93
CA GLU A 347 8.53 -1.20 15.88
C GLU A 347 7.37 -1.84 16.62
N GLU A 348 6.35 -1.04 16.97
CA GLU A 348 5.11 -1.54 17.56
C GLU A 348 4.40 -2.55 16.65
N HIS A 349 4.34 -2.28 15.33
CA HIS A 349 3.79 -3.24 14.37
C HIS A 349 4.60 -4.54 14.32
N MET A 350 5.93 -4.47 14.38
CA MET A 350 6.79 -5.66 14.39
C MET A 350 6.56 -6.50 15.65
N GLU A 351 6.46 -5.87 16.82
CA GLU A 351 6.16 -6.58 18.07
C GLU A 351 4.74 -7.17 18.08
N MET A 352 3.74 -6.46 17.52
CA MET A 352 2.40 -7.02 17.35
C MET A 352 2.41 -8.23 16.41
N ILE A 353 3.11 -8.17 15.28
CA ILE A 353 3.21 -9.32 14.35
C ILE A 353 3.85 -10.53 15.05
N LYS A 354 4.89 -10.30 15.84
CA LYS A 354 5.55 -11.33 16.62
C LYS A 354 4.64 -11.91 17.71
N SER A 355 3.93 -11.05 18.45
CA SER A 355 2.99 -11.45 19.51
C SER A 355 1.80 -12.23 18.95
N ASP A 356 1.18 -11.72 17.89
CA ASP A 356 -0.11 -12.20 17.42
C ASP A 356 0.04 -13.39 16.46
N PHE A 357 1.12 -13.43 15.67
CA PHE A 357 1.33 -14.46 14.64
C PHE A 357 2.58 -15.30 14.86
N GLY A 358 3.41 -14.98 15.86
CA GLY A 358 4.64 -15.70 16.13
C GLY A 358 5.75 -15.46 15.09
N ILE A 359 5.67 -14.40 14.28
CA ILE A 359 6.61 -14.12 13.19
C ILE A 359 7.62 -13.06 13.60
N ILE A 360 8.91 -13.40 13.60
CA ILE A 360 9.99 -12.40 13.66
C ILE A 360 10.38 -12.07 12.22
N ASP A 361 9.77 -11.00 11.71
CA ASP A 361 10.09 -10.43 10.41
C ASP A 361 10.90 -9.16 10.59
N THR A 362 11.99 -9.02 9.84
CA THR A 362 12.84 -7.83 9.93
C THR A 362 12.34 -6.66 9.09
N GLU A 363 11.50 -6.94 8.10
CA GLU A 363 10.95 -6.00 7.13
C GLU A 363 9.47 -6.35 6.81
N PRO A 364 8.54 -6.37 7.79
CA PRO A 364 7.13 -6.56 7.47
C PRO A 364 6.52 -5.30 6.87
N VAL A 365 5.35 -5.44 6.28
CA VAL A 365 4.56 -4.35 5.72
C VAL A 365 3.15 -4.37 6.28
N VAL A 366 2.63 -3.21 6.64
CA VAL A 366 1.22 -3.03 7.02
C VAL A 366 0.47 -2.44 5.84
N ALA A 367 -0.70 -2.97 5.53
CA ALA A 367 -1.53 -2.45 4.45
C ALA A 367 -3.02 -2.60 4.76
N GLU A 368 -3.85 -1.80 4.08
CA GLU A 368 -5.29 -2.00 4.10
C GLU A 368 -5.72 -3.24 3.30
N GLU A 369 -6.98 -3.65 3.44
CA GLU A 369 -7.59 -4.77 2.71
C GLU A 369 -7.81 -4.46 1.23
N PHE A 370 -8.18 -3.22 0.90
CA PHE A 370 -8.40 -2.83 -0.49
C PHE A 370 -7.08 -2.85 -1.28
N ASN A 371 -7.10 -3.50 -2.43
CA ASN A 371 -5.94 -3.60 -3.32
C ASN A 371 -6.44 -3.60 -4.76
N GLN A 372 -6.02 -2.64 -5.57
CA GLN A 372 -6.46 -2.49 -6.96
C GLN A 372 -5.30 -2.16 -7.89
N TRP A 373 -5.25 -2.88 -9.01
CA TRP A 373 -4.29 -2.66 -10.06
C TRP A 373 -4.97 -2.70 -11.43
N VAL A 374 -4.77 -1.65 -12.22
CA VAL A 374 -5.21 -1.56 -13.61
C VAL A 374 -3.97 -1.39 -14.47
N VAL A 375 -3.81 -2.22 -15.50
CA VAL A 375 -2.58 -2.31 -16.29
C VAL A 375 -2.90 -2.32 -17.77
N GLU A 376 -2.14 -1.56 -18.56
CA GLU A 376 -2.16 -1.68 -20.01
C GLU A 376 -1.53 -2.99 -20.47
N ASP A 377 -2.24 -3.75 -21.31
CA ASP A 377 -1.76 -5.05 -21.78
C ASP A 377 -0.79 -4.93 -22.96
N VAL A 378 0.40 -4.38 -22.71
CA VAL A 378 1.42 -4.08 -23.72
C VAL A 378 2.78 -4.72 -23.39
N PHE A 379 2.81 -6.05 -23.32
CA PHE A 379 4.00 -6.82 -22.91
C PHE A 379 4.59 -7.68 -24.03
N ARG A 380 5.88 -7.52 -24.30
CA ARG A 380 6.61 -8.21 -25.38
C ARG A 380 6.72 -9.72 -25.18
N TYR A 381 6.98 -10.16 -23.97
CA TYR A 381 7.26 -11.57 -23.65
C TYR A 381 6.10 -12.24 -22.91
N GLY A 382 4.89 -11.71 -23.09
CA GLY A 382 3.78 -12.00 -22.20
C GLY A 382 4.02 -11.46 -20.78
N ARG A 383 3.19 -11.91 -19.86
CA ARG A 383 3.15 -11.49 -18.46
C ARG A 383 2.49 -12.60 -17.63
N PRO A 384 2.61 -12.58 -16.29
CA PRO A 384 1.79 -13.42 -15.43
C PRO A 384 0.29 -13.22 -15.71
N ASN A 385 -0.50 -14.28 -15.48
CA ASN A 385 -1.97 -14.24 -15.51
C ASN A 385 -2.57 -13.44 -14.33
N TRP A 386 -2.22 -12.16 -14.26
CA TRP A 386 -2.62 -11.25 -13.19
C TRP A 386 -4.14 -11.04 -13.09
N GLU A 387 -4.89 -11.21 -14.18
CA GLU A 387 -6.35 -11.15 -14.16
C GLU A 387 -6.97 -12.22 -13.27
N ALA A 388 -6.32 -13.38 -13.11
CA ALA A 388 -6.75 -14.42 -12.17
C ALA A 388 -6.57 -14.00 -10.69
N ALA A 389 -5.69 -13.04 -10.43
CA ALA A 389 -5.49 -12.41 -9.12
C ALA A 389 -6.29 -11.09 -8.96
N GLY A 390 -7.16 -10.75 -9.92
CA GLY A 390 -8.04 -9.58 -9.84
C GLY A 390 -7.49 -8.29 -10.47
N VAL A 391 -6.35 -8.35 -11.16
CA VAL A 391 -5.83 -7.18 -11.90
C VAL A 391 -6.69 -6.90 -13.13
N LEU A 392 -7.04 -5.64 -13.34
CA LEU A 392 -7.82 -5.22 -14.49
C LEU A 392 -6.89 -4.91 -15.67
N MET A 393 -6.80 -5.87 -16.58
CA MET A 393 -6.07 -5.68 -17.84
C MET A 393 -6.93 -4.87 -18.81
N VAL A 394 -6.38 -3.75 -19.31
CA VAL A 394 -7.10 -2.80 -20.15
C VAL A 394 -6.25 -2.39 -21.36
N LYS A 395 -6.90 -1.77 -22.34
CA LYS A 395 -6.19 -1.18 -23.49
C LYS A 395 -5.52 0.14 -23.14
N GLU A 396 -6.16 0.93 -22.28
CA GLU A 396 -5.72 2.26 -21.89
C GLU A 396 -6.13 2.54 -20.44
N VAL A 397 -5.19 3.07 -19.65
CA VAL A 397 -5.36 3.28 -18.21
C VAL A 397 -5.93 4.67 -17.87
N THR A 398 -5.82 5.66 -18.76
CA THR A 398 -6.18 7.07 -18.56
C THR A 398 -7.56 7.28 -17.91
N ASN A 399 -8.58 6.53 -18.32
CA ASN A 399 -9.93 6.64 -17.75
C ASN A 399 -9.99 6.23 -16.27
N TYR A 400 -9.21 5.22 -15.88
CA TYR A 400 -9.14 4.73 -14.51
C TYR A 400 -8.29 5.63 -13.63
N GLU A 401 -7.23 6.23 -14.18
CA GLU A 401 -6.48 7.31 -13.51
C GLU A 401 -7.39 8.51 -13.24
N ALA A 402 -8.15 8.96 -14.24
CA ALA A 402 -9.11 10.05 -14.08
C ALA A 402 -10.17 9.71 -13.00
N MET A 403 -10.70 8.49 -13.00
CA MET A 403 -11.63 8.02 -11.96
C MET A 403 -11.01 8.12 -10.56
N LYS A 404 -9.81 7.56 -10.35
CA LYS A 404 -9.11 7.61 -9.04
C LYS A 404 -8.79 9.04 -8.63
N LEU A 405 -8.27 9.86 -9.56
CA LEU A 405 -7.90 11.25 -9.28
C LEU A 405 -9.08 12.09 -8.82
N ARG A 406 -10.23 11.96 -9.49
CA ARG A 406 -11.42 12.79 -9.26
C ARG A 406 -12.26 12.33 -8.07
N LEU A 407 -12.33 11.02 -7.80
CA LEU A 407 -13.10 10.49 -6.68
C LEU A 407 -12.25 10.33 -5.42
N LEU A 408 -11.13 9.61 -5.50
CA LEU A 408 -10.31 9.28 -4.33
C LEU A 408 -9.38 10.43 -3.96
N ASN A 409 -8.49 10.87 -4.85
CA ASN A 409 -7.44 11.84 -4.49
C ASN A 409 -8.05 13.22 -4.19
N ALA A 410 -8.99 13.67 -5.03
CA ALA A 410 -9.74 14.89 -4.81
C ALA A 410 -10.62 14.80 -3.56
N GLY A 411 -11.34 13.67 -3.39
CA GLY A 411 -12.22 13.46 -2.23
C GLY A 411 -11.44 13.50 -0.92
N HIS A 412 -10.24 12.92 -0.89
CA HIS A 412 -9.34 13.00 0.27
C HIS A 412 -8.99 14.45 0.63
N SER A 413 -8.61 15.24 -0.38
CA SER A 413 -8.28 16.66 -0.20
C SER A 413 -9.50 17.47 0.23
N CYS A 414 -10.66 17.24 -0.37
CA CYS A 414 -11.91 17.94 -0.06
C CYS A 414 -12.36 17.69 1.38
N MET A 415 -12.38 16.42 1.80
CA MET A 415 -12.74 16.03 3.17
C MET A 415 -11.71 16.55 4.18
N CYS A 416 -10.43 16.58 3.81
CA CYS A 416 -9.34 16.93 4.73
C CYS A 416 -9.48 18.33 5.33
N TYR A 417 -9.61 19.37 4.50
CA TYR A 417 -9.60 20.75 5.00
C TYR A 417 -10.82 21.06 5.87
N ILE A 418 -11.99 20.57 5.48
CA ILE A 418 -13.20 20.71 6.30
C ILE A 418 -13.02 19.99 7.64
N SER A 419 -12.54 18.75 7.63
CA SER A 419 -12.34 17.96 8.84
C SER A 419 -11.35 18.60 9.79
N TYR A 420 -10.25 19.14 9.25
CA TYR A 420 -9.22 19.83 10.04
C TYR A 420 -9.80 21.05 10.75
N LEU A 421 -10.57 21.89 10.06
CA LEU A 421 -11.21 23.08 10.63
C LEU A 421 -12.21 22.73 11.73
N THR A 422 -12.84 21.55 11.66
CA THR A 422 -13.72 21.05 12.73
C THR A 422 -12.99 20.38 13.90
N GLY A 423 -11.65 20.41 13.93
CA GLY A 423 -10.84 19.95 15.06
C GLY A 423 -10.33 18.51 14.98
N TYR A 424 -10.64 17.76 13.92
CA TYR A 424 -10.06 16.43 13.73
C TYR A 424 -8.58 16.51 13.35
N ARG A 425 -7.84 15.43 13.61
CA ARG A 425 -6.43 15.29 13.20
C ARG A 425 -6.14 14.01 12.42
N TYR A 426 -6.98 12.99 12.56
CA TYR A 426 -6.89 11.75 11.80
C TYR A 426 -8.09 11.57 10.86
N VAL A 427 -7.82 10.96 9.71
CA VAL A 427 -8.84 10.70 8.67
C VAL A 427 -9.94 9.77 9.19
N ASP A 428 -9.57 8.68 9.87
CA ASP A 428 -10.54 7.70 10.38
C ASP A 428 -11.46 8.28 11.48
N GLU A 429 -10.92 9.15 12.33
CA GLU A 429 -11.69 9.88 13.34
C GLU A 429 -12.71 10.82 12.70
N ALA A 430 -12.29 11.56 11.68
CA ALA A 430 -13.18 12.45 10.93
C ALA A 430 -14.27 11.66 10.21
N MET A 431 -13.93 10.54 9.59
CA MET A 431 -14.87 9.71 8.84
C MET A 431 -15.93 9.01 9.72
N LYS A 432 -15.68 8.82 11.03
CA LYS A 432 -16.68 8.37 12.01
C LYS A 432 -17.81 9.41 12.18
N ASN A 433 -17.59 10.67 11.81
CA ASN A 433 -18.63 11.69 11.78
C ASN A 433 -19.49 11.54 10.52
N VAL A 434 -20.79 11.33 10.71
CA VAL A 434 -21.77 11.16 9.61
C VAL A 434 -21.84 12.37 8.67
N GLN A 435 -21.55 13.58 9.17
CA GLN A 435 -21.58 14.80 8.36
C GLN A 435 -20.35 14.89 7.46
N VAL A 436 -19.19 14.47 7.94
CA VAL A 436 -17.94 14.43 7.16
C VAL A 436 -18.03 13.35 6.09
N SER A 437 -18.45 12.14 6.45
CA SER A 437 -18.62 11.04 5.49
C SER A 437 -19.74 11.33 4.49
N GLY A 438 -20.84 11.95 4.92
CA GLY A 438 -21.90 12.45 4.05
C GLY A 438 -21.42 13.52 3.08
N PHE A 439 -20.62 14.48 3.55
CA PHE A 439 -19.99 15.49 2.69
C PHE A 439 -19.09 14.85 1.63
N LEU A 440 -18.22 13.90 2.01
CA LEU A 440 -17.37 13.19 1.07
C LEU A 440 -18.20 12.46 0.00
N ARG A 441 -19.28 11.77 0.41
CA ARG A 441 -20.18 11.09 -0.54
C ARG A 441 -20.82 12.08 -1.49
N ALA A 442 -21.35 13.18 -0.97
CA ALA A 442 -22.02 14.20 -1.78
C ALA A 442 -21.06 14.89 -2.77
N TYR A 443 -19.82 15.16 -2.37
CA TYR A 443 -18.76 15.60 -3.28
C TYR A 443 -18.51 14.57 -4.40
N MET A 444 -18.38 13.29 -4.06
CA MET A 444 -18.13 12.26 -5.07
C MET A 444 -19.31 12.12 -6.05
N ASP A 445 -20.55 12.24 -5.55
CA ASP A 445 -21.76 12.24 -6.38
C ASP A 445 -21.77 13.45 -7.34
N GLU A 446 -21.40 14.65 -6.86
CA GLU A 446 -21.30 15.88 -7.65
C GLU A 446 -20.34 15.73 -8.84
N VAL A 447 -19.16 15.12 -8.65
CA VAL A 447 -18.16 14.99 -9.72
C VAL A 447 -18.34 13.72 -10.57
N THR A 448 -19.30 12.84 -10.25
CA THR A 448 -19.47 11.53 -10.93
C THR A 448 -19.76 11.69 -12.44
N SER A 449 -20.49 12.73 -12.85
CA SER A 449 -20.82 13.01 -14.27
C SER A 449 -19.58 13.30 -15.14
N THR A 450 -18.48 13.68 -14.50
CA THR A 450 -17.21 14.03 -15.16
C THR A 450 -16.36 12.78 -15.42
N ILE A 451 -16.65 11.66 -14.77
CA ILE A 451 -15.81 10.46 -14.84
C ILE A 451 -15.93 9.80 -16.23
N PRO A 452 -14.81 9.60 -16.96
CA PRO A 452 -14.84 8.87 -18.23
C PRO A 452 -15.35 7.45 -18.05
N LYS A 453 -15.82 6.84 -19.15
CA LYS A 453 -16.36 5.47 -19.11
C LYS A 453 -15.30 4.46 -18.66
N VAL A 454 -15.59 3.76 -17.58
CA VAL A 454 -14.79 2.67 -16.99
C VAL A 454 -15.62 1.40 -16.84
N LYS A 455 -14.97 0.25 -16.63
CA LYS A 455 -15.65 -1.05 -16.36
C LYS A 455 -15.89 -1.30 -14.86
N ILE A 456 -15.86 -0.26 -14.05
CA ILE A 456 -16.02 -0.31 -12.59
C ILE A 456 -17.38 0.27 -12.24
N ASP A 457 -18.05 -0.35 -11.28
CA ASP A 457 -19.24 0.20 -10.63
C ASP A 457 -18.83 1.40 -9.75
N LEU A 458 -19.17 2.60 -10.20
CA LEU A 458 -18.79 3.84 -9.52
C LEU A 458 -19.50 4.02 -8.17
N GLU A 459 -20.73 3.53 -8.00
CA GLU A 459 -21.43 3.62 -6.71
C GLU A 459 -20.72 2.77 -5.66
N ARG A 460 -20.41 1.52 -6.03
CA ARG A 460 -19.64 0.63 -5.15
C ARG A 460 -18.23 1.15 -4.90
N TYR A 461 -17.60 1.78 -5.88
CA TYR A 461 -16.27 2.39 -5.71
C TYR A 461 -16.30 3.55 -4.70
N LYS A 462 -17.31 4.43 -4.78
CA LYS A 462 -17.53 5.52 -3.81
C LYS A 462 -17.77 4.99 -2.39
N GLU A 463 -18.58 3.94 -2.23
CA GLU A 463 -18.78 3.28 -0.93
C GLU A 463 -17.47 2.73 -0.37
N LYS A 464 -16.65 2.11 -1.23
CA LYS A 464 -15.34 1.61 -0.83
C LYS A 464 -14.38 2.72 -0.41
N ILE A 465 -14.39 3.88 -1.06
CA ILE A 465 -13.59 5.04 -0.62
C ILE A 465 -13.97 5.44 0.82
N VAL A 466 -15.27 5.55 1.12
CA VAL A 466 -15.75 5.89 2.47
C VAL A 466 -15.33 4.83 3.50
N GLU A 467 -15.48 3.54 3.18
CA GLU A 467 -15.05 2.44 4.06
C GLU A 467 -13.54 2.49 4.33
N ARG A 468 -12.73 2.73 3.29
CA ARG A 468 -11.27 2.77 3.37
C ARG A 468 -10.77 3.93 4.22
N PHE A 469 -11.33 5.12 4.04
CA PHE A 469 -10.96 6.28 4.86
C PHE A 469 -11.39 6.10 6.32
N SER A 470 -12.38 5.25 6.61
CA SER A 470 -12.81 4.94 7.98
C SER A 470 -11.91 3.90 8.68
N ASN A 471 -10.83 3.44 8.05
CA ASN A 471 -9.95 2.41 8.60
C ASN A 471 -8.98 2.99 9.65
N GLU A 472 -9.30 2.77 10.94
CA GLU A 472 -8.50 3.25 12.08
C GLU A 472 -7.08 2.65 12.19
N TYR A 473 -6.78 1.59 11.44
CA TYR A 473 -5.45 1.00 11.40
C TYR A 473 -4.52 1.69 10.39
N CYS A 474 -5.04 2.53 9.50
CA CYS A 474 -4.22 3.36 8.62
C CYS A 474 -3.58 4.54 9.38
N LYS A 475 -4.30 5.10 10.37
CA LYS A 475 -3.90 6.29 11.19
C LYS A 475 -3.34 7.45 10.35
N ASP A 476 -4.00 7.74 9.23
CA ASP A 476 -3.56 8.77 8.31
C ASP A 476 -3.86 10.17 8.87
N THR A 477 -2.85 11.06 8.90
CA THR A 477 -3.01 12.38 9.49
C THR A 477 -3.54 13.38 8.47
N LEU A 478 -4.51 14.21 8.89
CA LEU A 478 -5.03 15.29 8.06
C LEU A 478 -3.94 16.31 7.70
N GLU A 479 -2.94 16.52 8.57
CA GLU A 479 -1.78 17.35 8.27
C GLU A 479 -1.03 16.87 7.01
N ARG A 480 -0.73 15.56 6.93
CA ARG A 480 -0.08 14.96 5.76
C ARG A 480 -0.93 15.08 4.50
N ILE A 481 -2.25 14.97 4.64
CA ILE A 481 -3.18 15.12 3.51
C ILE A 481 -3.27 16.58 3.07
N ALA A 482 -3.17 17.53 3.99
CA ALA A 482 -3.24 18.97 3.72
C ALA A 482 -2.00 19.52 3.00
N GLU A 483 -0.86 18.83 3.04
CA GLU A 483 0.38 19.24 2.35
C GLU A 483 0.15 19.40 0.84
N ASP A 484 0.85 20.35 0.21
CA ASP A 484 0.82 20.60 -1.24
C ASP A 484 -0.60 20.79 -1.82
N GLY A 485 -1.51 21.38 -1.04
CA GLY A 485 -2.92 21.61 -1.39
C GLY A 485 -3.11 22.31 -2.73
N SER A 486 -2.28 23.31 -3.03
CA SER A 486 -2.33 24.05 -4.29
C SER A 486 -2.06 23.17 -5.51
N THR A 487 -1.12 22.23 -5.40
CA THR A 487 -0.83 21.23 -6.44
C THR A 487 -1.92 20.18 -6.51
N LYS A 488 -2.36 19.65 -5.36
CA LYS A 488 -3.40 18.61 -5.29
C LYS A 488 -4.72 19.09 -5.89
N PHE A 489 -5.21 20.27 -5.49
CA PHE A 489 -6.45 20.81 -6.05
C PHE A 489 -6.32 21.16 -7.52
N TYR A 490 -5.20 21.75 -7.95
CA TYR A 490 -4.97 22.02 -9.37
C TYR A 490 -5.05 20.75 -10.21
N ASN A 491 -4.38 19.67 -9.78
CA ASN A 491 -4.33 18.41 -10.54
C ASN A 491 -5.65 17.61 -10.48
N THR A 492 -6.43 17.75 -9.42
CA THR A 492 -7.58 16.87 -9.19
C THR A 492 -8.94 17.51 -9.43
N LEU A 493 -9.11 18.82 -9.20
CA LEU A 493 -10.38 19.53 -9.36
C LEU A 493 -10.48 20.40 -10.61
N ARG A 494 -9.37 20.89 -11.17
CA ARG A 494 -9.40 21.83 -12.30
C ARG A 494 -10.24 21.31 -13.48
N ILE A 495 -10.03 20.06 -13.86
CA ILE A 495 -10.75 19.44 -14.99
C ILE A 495 -12.21 19.16 -14.64
N PRO A 496 -12.55 18.50 -13.51
CA PRO A 496 -13.95 18.35 -13.09
C PRO A 496 -14.72 19.66 -13.03
N LEU A 497 -14.15 20.71 -12.42
CA LEU A 497 -14.81 22.02 -12.32
C LEU A 497 -15.09 22.64 -13.69
N LYS A 498 -14.17 22.49 -14.64
CA LYS A 498 -14.37 22.93 -16.02
C LYS A 498 -15.50 22.16 -16.70
N GLU A 499 -15.51 20.84 -16.58
CA GLU A 499 -16.52 19.98 -17.19
C GLU A 499 -17.91 20.24 -16.59
N LEU A 500 -18.02 20.37 -15.26
CA LEU A 500 -19.28 20.70 -14.58
C LEU A 500 -19.80 22.08 -15.00
N ALA A 501 -18.92 23.08 -15.11
CA ALA A 501 -19.30 24.40 -15.61
C ALA A 501 -19.81 24.36 -17.05
N GLN A 502 -19.20 23.55 -17.92
CA GLN A 502 -19.66 23.34 -19.31
C GLN A 502 -21.02 22.62 -19.38
N GLN A 503 -21.34 21.81 -18.37
CA GLN A 503 -22.62 21.11 -18.23
C GLN A 503 -23.68 21.96 -17.49
N ASP A 504 -23.37 23.21 -17.14
CA ASP A 504 -24.21 24.10 -16.33
C ASP A 504 -24.62 23.48 -14.98
N GLN A 505 -23.77 22.61 -14.41
CA GLN A 505 -24.01 21.95 -13.13
C GLN A 505 -23.50 22.81 -11.95
N HIS A 506 -24.16 22.64 -10.80
CA HIS A 506 -23.73 23.24 -9.54
C HIS A 506 -22.54 22.49 -8.95
N VAL A 507 -21.73 23.19 -8.15
CA VAL A 507 -20.46 22.73 -7.59
C VAL A 507 -20.43 23.00 -6.09
N HIS A 508 -21.55 22.79 -5.41
CA HIS A 508 -21.77 23.14 -4.02
C HIS A 508 -20.73 22.52 -3.08
N PHE A 509 -20.45 21.23 -3.24
CA PHE A 509 -19.54 20.50 -2.34
C PHE A 509 -18.07 20.77 -2.70
N SER A 510 -17.74 20.88 -3.99
CA SER A 510 -16.44 21.37 -4.41
C SER A 510 -16.17 22.80 -3.92
N ALA A 511 -17.19 23.67 -3.95
CA ALA A 511 -17.10 25.04 -3.46
C ALA A 511 -16.88 25.08 -1.93
N MET A 512 -17.59 24.23 -1.18
CA MET A 512 -17.33 24.05 0.25
C MET A 512 -15.89 23.60 0.54
N ALA A 513 -15.38 22.62 -0.20
CA ALA A 513 -14.00 22.15 -0.07
C ALA A 513 -12.97 23.27 -0.33
N ILE A 514 -13.15 24.01 -1.44
CA ILE A 514 -12.26 25.12 -1.79
C ILE A 514 -12.33 26.21 -0.72
N SER A 515 -13.50 26.53 -0.18
CA SER A 515 -13.66 27.54 0.86
C SER A 515 -13.06 27.12 2.20
N ALA A 516 -13.14 25.84 2.54
CA ALA A 516 -12.45 25.29 3.71
C ALA A 516 -10.94 25.35 3.54
N TRP A 517 -10.42 25.08 2.34
CA TRP A 517 -9.01 25.27 2.04
C TRP A 517 -8.58 26.74 2.12
N ILE A 518 -9.36 27.67 1.55
CA ILE A 518 -9.12 29.11 1.70
C ILE A 518 -9.01 29.48 3.19
N SER A 519 -9.92 28.97 4.02
CA SER A 519 -9.92 29.25 5.47
C SER A 519 -8.70 28.63 6.17
N PHE A 520 -8.33 27.38 5.83
CA PHE A 520 -7.12 26.72 6.34
C PHE A 520 -5.84 27.49 5.98
N MET A 521 -5.76 28.05 4.77
CA MET A 521 -4.61 28.82 4.26
C MET A 521 -4.39 30.16 4.97
N THR A 522 -5.29 30.57 5.88
CA THR A 522 -5.08 31.75 6.73
C THR A 522 -4.03 31.53 7.82
N GLY A 523 -3.71 30.27 8.13
CA GLY A 523 -2.75 29.89 9.16
C GLY A 523 -3.36 29.62 10.54
N LYS A 524 -4.70 29.61 10.64
CA LYS A 524 -5.44 29.39 11.88
C LYS A 524 -6.68 28.53 11.66
N ASP A 525 -7.00 27.66 12.61
CA ASP A 525 -8.27 26.94 12.64
C ASP A 525 -9.37 27.74 13.35
N GLU A 526 -10.57 27.18 13.46
CA GLU A 526 -11.73 27.84 14.08
C GLU A 526 -11.57 28.13 15.57
N THR A 527 -10.60 27.48 16.22
CA THR A 527 -10.25 27.71 17.62
C THR A 527 -9.12 28.74 17.77
N ASN A 528 -8.65 29.34 16.67
CA ASN A 528 -7.47 30.20 16.54
C ASN A 528 -6.12 29.49 16.78
N GLU A 529 -6.10 28.16 16.78
CA GLU A 529 -4.85 27.42 16.85
C GLU A 529 -4.13 27.43 15.49
N PRO A 530 -2.78 27.46 15.46
CA PRO A 530 -2.02 27.51 14.21
C PRO A 530 -2.28 26.29 13.31
N THR A 531 -2.45 26.53 12.00
CA THR A 531 -2.48 25.45 11.00
C THR A 531 -1.10 25.27 10.34
N PRO A 532 -0.61 24.03 10.16
CA PRO A 532 0.66 23.77 9.49
C PRO A 532 0.49 23.90 7.97
N ILE A 533 0.76 25.09 7.44
CA ILE A 533 0.74 25.32 5.98
C ILE A 533 2.07 24.85 5.37
N ASN A 534 2.09 23.61 4.89
CA ASN A 534 3.16 23.07 4.07
C ASN A 534 2.70 23.03 2.60
N ASP A 535 2.92 24.14 1.88
CA ASP A 535 2.47 24.29 0.49
C ASP A 535 3.51 25.07 -0.35
N PRO A 536 3.85 24.64 -1.57
CA PRO A 536 4.84 25.33 -2.41
C PRO A 536 4.41 26.75 -2.81
N LYS A 537 3.11 27.04 -2.78
CA LYS A 537 2.53 28.37 -3.04
C LYS A 537 2.09 29.10 -1.77
N ALA A 538 2.50 28.65 -0.57
CA ALA A 538 2.08 29.27 0.70
C ALA A 538 2.31 30.79 0.73
N ALA A 539 3.50 31.25 0.34
CA ALA A 539 3.87 32.66 0.38
C ALA A 539 2.96 33.57 -0.47
N SER A 540 2.42 33.06 -1.58
CA SER A 540 1.53 33.82 -2.46
C SER A 540 0.05 33.61 -2.12
N LEU A 541 -0.34 32.43 -1.65
CA LEU A 541 -1.74 32.08 -1.38
C LEU A 541 -2.23 32.52 0.00
N THR A 542 -1.38 32.51 1.04
CA THR A 542 -1.79 32.89 2.40
C THR A 542 -2.30 34.34 2.50
N PRO A 543 -1.65 35.36 1.91
CA PRO A 543 -2.18 36.72 1.93
C PRO A 543 -3.53 36.84 1.21
N LEU A 544 -3.71 36.12 0.10
CA LEU A 544 -4.97 36.11 -0.65
C LEU A 544 -6.09 35.43 0.14
N ALA A 545 -5.78 34.33 0.84
CA ALA A 545 -6.69 33.66 1.73
C ALA A 545 -7.14 34.56 2.88
N GLN A 546 -6.21 35.27 3.52
CA GLN A 546 -6.50 36.24 4.57
C GLN A 546 -7.39 37.39 4.07
N GLU A 547 -7.12 37.92 2.88
CA GLU A 547 -7.97 38.95 2.24
C GLU A 547 -9.39 38.40 1.98
N ALA A 548 -9.50 37.19 1.45
CA ALA A 548 -10.78 36.54 1.14
C ALA A 548 -11.61 36.23 2.39
N VAL A 549 -10.99 35.77 3.47
CA VAL A 549 -11.66 35.45 4.75
C VAL A 549 -12.07 36.72 5.48
N ALA A 550 -11.23 37.76 5.48
CA ALA A 550 -11.56 39.03 6.11
C ALA A 550 -12.72 39.76 5.41
N LYS A 551 -12.83 39.60 4.09
CA LYS A 551 -13.91 40.19 3.28
C LYS A 551 -14.31 39.25 2.14
N PRO A 552 -15.19 38.27 2.40
CA PRO A 552 -15.68 37.36 1.36
C PRO A 552 -16.40 38.14 0.26
N SER A 553 -15.85 38.09 -0.95
CA SER A 553 -16.42 38.75 -2.12
C SER A 553 -15.96 38.05 -3.39
N LEU A 554 -16.70 38.27 -4.49
CA LEU A 554 -16.32 37.73 -5.80
C LEU A 554 -14.88 38.13 -6.19
N ALA A 555 -14.47 39.36 -5.88
CA ALA A 555 -13.14 39.86 -6.24
C ALA A 555 -12.02 39.15 -5.46
N THR A 556 -12.19 38.99 -4.14
CA THR A 556 -11.17 38.38 -3.27
C THR A 556 -11.07 36.87 -3.52
N VAL A 557 -12.19 36.19 -3.68
CA VAL A 557 -12.23 34.75 -4.03
C VAL A 557 -11.64 34.51 -5.42
N LYS A 558 -11.97 35.35 -6.41
CA LYS A 558 -11.42 35.22 -7.77
C LYS A 558 -9.91 35.30 -7.80
N LYS A 559 -9.28 36.22 -7.05
CA LYS A 559 -7.81 36.33 -6.96
C LYS A 559 -7.17 35.03 -6.48
N PHE A 560 -7.72 34.44 -5.41
CA PHE A 560 -7.21 33.18 -4.85
C PHE A 560 -7.40 32.01 -5.83
N MET A 561 -8.58 31.92 -6.45
CA MET A 561 -8.86 30.88 -7.44
C MET A 561 -7.99 31.02 -8.69
N ASP A 562 -7.68 32.24 -9.12
CA ASP A 562 -6.80 32.50 -10.25
C ASP A 562 -5.37 32.03 -9.99
N ALA A 563 -4.81 32.35 -8.82
CA ALA A 563 -3.48 31.93 -8.40
C ALA A 563 -3.35 30.39 -8.25
N THR A 564 -4.47 29.71 -8.01
CA THR A 564 -4.52 28.25 -7.86
C THR A 564 -4.79 27.55 -9.19
N PHE A 565 -5.93 27.83 -9.82
CA PHE A 565 -6.50 27.08 -10.95
C PHE A 565 -6.28 27.75 -12.32
N GLY A 566 -5.90 29.02 -12.33
CA GLY A 566 -5.76 29.84 -13.52
C GLY A 566 -7.07 30.51 -13.98
N SER A 567 -6.93 31.43 -14.93
CA SER A 567 -7.99 32.32 -15.40
C SER A 567 -9.16 31.60 -16.10
N GLU A 568 -8.89 30.45 -16.71
CA GLU A 568 -9.93 29.62 -17.33
C GLU A 568 -10.99 29.18 -16.31
N ILE A 569 -10.57 28.86 -15.08
CA ILE A 569 -11.49 28.46 -14.00
C ILE A 569 -12.00 29.68 -13.24
N SER A 570 -11.12 30.64 -12.92
CA SER A 570 -11.49 31.83 -12.14
C SER A 570 -12.42 32.80 -12.89
N SER A 571 -12.57 32.66 -14.20
CA SER A 571 -13.54 33.41 -15.01
C SER A 571 -14.95 32.82 -15.00
N GLN A 572 -15.14 31.61 -14.48
CA GLN A 572 -16.45 30.97 -14.37
C GLN A 572 -17.27 31.61 -13.25
N GLN A 573 -18.14 32.56 -13.61
CA GLN A 573 -18.87 33.40 -12.66
C GLN A 573 -19.69 32.61 -11.65
N ARG A 574 -20.37 31.52 -12.07
CA ARG A 574 -21.16 30.65 -11.19
C ARG A 574 -20.29 30.00 -10.12
N LEU A 575 -19.18 29.38 -10.52
CA LEU A 575 -18.23 28.73 -9.62
C LEU A 575 -17.67 29.71 -8.58
N VAL A 576 -17.19 30.88 -9.01
CA VAL A 576 -16.66 31.91 -8.08
C VAL A 576 -17.75 32.38 -7.11
N THR A 577 -18.99 32.47 -7.57
CA THR A 577 -20.14 32.83 -6.72
C THR A 577 -20.41 31.76 -5.67
N GLU A 578 -20.46 30.49 -6.05
CA GLU A 578 -20.69 29.38 -5.11
C GLU A 578 -19.57 29.28 -4.07
N VAL A 579 -18.30 29.43 -4.47
CA VAL A 579 -17.15 29.49 -3.53
C VAL A 579 -17.28 30.70 -2.61
N THR A 580 -17.68 31.86 -3.13
CA THR A 580 -17.88 33.07 -2.30
C THR A 580 -18.99 32.88 -1.27
N VAL A 581 -20.11 32.28 -1.65
CA VAL A 581 -21.22 31.97 -0.73
C VAL A 581 -20.76 30.96 0.33
N ALA A 582 -20.06 29.90 -0.08
CA ALA A 582 -19.49 28.91 0.83
C ALA A 582 -18.49 29.53 1.81
N LEU A 583 -17.61 30.41 1.34
CA LEU A 583 -16.64 31.09 2.21
C LEU A 583 -17.32 32.04 3.19
N ALA A 584 -18.30 32.81 2.74
CA ALA A 584 -19.08 33.68 3.61
C ALA A 584 -19.81 32.88 4.71
N ALA A 585 -20.33 31.70 4.37
CA ALA A 585 -20.93 30.79 5.34
C ALA A 585 -19.88 30.27 6.35
N ILE A 586 -18.65 29.95 5.93
CA ILE A 586 -17.61 29.42 6.84
C ILE A 586 -17.20 30.50 7.83
N VAL A 587 -16.95 31.72 7.33
CA VAL A 587 -16.59 32.88 8.16
C VAL A 587 -17.62 33.15 9.25
N ARG A 588 -18.90 32.89 8.95
CA ARG A 588 -20.02 33.27 9.80
C ARG A 588 -20.47 32.17 10.77
N MET A 589 -20.41 30.92 10.34
CA MET A 589 -20.97 29.77 11.07
C MET A 589 -19.92 28.69 11.43
N GLY A 590 -18.70 28.81 10.91
CA GLY A 590 -17.71 27.73 10.91
C GLY A 590 -18.04 26.63 9.90
N ALA A 591 -17.01 25.91 9.46
CA ALA A 591 -17.09 24.69 8.66
C ALA A 591 -17.98 23.64 9.33
N GLY A 592 -17.92 23.51 10.66
CA GLY A 592 -18.82 22.62 11.41
C GLY A 592 -20.30 23.04 11.31
N GLY A 593 -20.58 24.34 11.22
CA GLY A 593 -21.93 24.88 11.01
C GLY A 593 -22.47 24.56 9.62
N ILE A 594 -21.66 24.71 8.58
CA ILE A 594 -22.06 24.36 7.20
C ILE A 594 -22.24 22.84 7.05
N LEU A 595 -21.32 22.03 7.58
CA LEU A 595 -21.45 20.58 7.55
C LEU A 595 -22.76 20.10 8.19
N LYS A 596 -23.21 20.75 9.26
CA LYS A 596 -24.50 20.46 9.90
C LYS A 596 -25.69 20.85 9.04
N ALA A 597 -25.59 21.97 8.32
CA ALA A 597 -26.66 22.46 7.45
C ALA A 597 -26.80 21.63 6.16
N GLY A 598 -25.74 20.96 5.72
CA GLY A 598 -25.72 20.13 4.49
C GLY A 598 -25.38 20.92 3.23
N ASP A 599 -25.64 22.24 3.21
CA ASP A 599 -25.14 23.15 2.18
C ASP A 599 -25.00 24.61 2.68
N PRO A 600 -24.19 25.44 2.01
CA PRO A 600 -23.91 26.80 2.45
C PRO A 600 -25.09 27.77 2.40
N LEU A 601 -26.03 27.58 1.46
CA LEU A 601 -27.17 28.47 1.33
C LEU A 601 -28.14 28.24 2.49
N HIS A 602 -28.50 26.99 2.78
CA HIS A 602 -29.32 26.65 3.94
C HIS A 602 -28.66 27.12 5.25
N ALA A 603 -27.34 27.02 5.36
CA ALA A 603 -26.61 27.55 6.52
C ALA A 603 -26.89 29.05 6.71
N LEU A 604 -26.62 29.86 5.67
CA LEU A 604 -26.82 31.31 5.71
C LEU A 604 -28.30 31.69 5.88
N PHE A 605 -29.23 30.99 5.22
CA PHE A 605 -30.67 31.22 5.37
C PHE A 605 -31.13 30.92 6.80
N HIS A 606 -30.71 29.81 7.41
CA HIS A 606 -31.08 29.50 8.79
C HIS A 606 -30.61 30.54 9.80
N GLU A 607 -29.44 31.13 9.58
CA GLU A 607 -28.97 32.23 10.43
C GLU A 607 -29.75 33.51 10.17
N LYS A 608 -29.99 33.84 8.89
CA LYS A 608 -30.73 35.04 8.49
C LYS A 608 -32.21 34.98 8.82
N LEU A 609 -32.82 33.81 8.93
CA LEU A 609 -34.18 33.64 9.46
C LEU A 609 -34.27 33.97 10.96
N LYS A 610 -33.15 34.12 11.68
CA LYS A 610 -33.12 34.66 13.05
C LYS A 610 -33.08 36.19 13.08
N ASP A 611 -32.82 36.83 11.94
CA ASP A 611 -32.77 38.27 11.76
C ASP A 611 -34.16 38.75 11.29
N GLY A 612 -34.95 39.32 12.22
CA GLY A 612 -36.34 39.71 11.95
C GLY A 612 -36.48 40.65 10.75
N ALA A 613 -35.52 41.55 10.51
CA ALA A 613 -35.55 42.47 9.38
C ALA A 613 -35.35 41.73 8.03
N PHE A 614 -34.53 40.68 8.00
CA PHE A 614 -34.39 39.84 6.83
C PHE A 614 -35.65 39.02 6.57
N VAL A 615 -36.25 38.43 7.62
CA VAL A 615 -37.52 37.69 7.53
C VAL A 615 -38.62 38.59 6.97
N ASP A 616 -38.76 39.81 7.49
CA ASP A 616 -39.76 40.77 7.00
C ASP A 616 -39.53 41.13 5.53
N THR A 617 -38.27 41.28 5.12
CA THR A 617 -37.90 41.57 3.72
C THR A 617 -38.20 40.37 2.79
N LEU A 618 -37.90 39.15 3.25
CA LEU A 618 -38.15 37.93 2.50
C LEU A 618 -39.66 37.64 2.37
N LEU A 619 -40.42 37.85 3.45
CA LEU A 619 -41.88 37.74 3.44
C LEU A 619 -42.48 38.74 2.46
N LYS A 620 -42.01 39.99 2.47
CA LYS A 620 -42.46 41.02 1.53
C LYS A 620 -42.16 40.63 0.07
N PHE A 621 -40.95 40.13 -0.21
CA PHE A 621 -40.59 39.63 -1.53
C PHE A 621 -41.43 38.43 -1.98
N ALA A 622 -41.81 37.53 -1.07
CA ALA A 622 -42.59 36.34 -1.41
C ALA A 622 -44.10 36.62 -1.58
N THR A 623 -44.59 37.73 -1.00
CA THR A 623 -45.99 38.18 -1.13
C THR A 623 -46.24 39.10 -2.33
N GLU A 624 -45.19 39.66 -2.90
CA GLU A 624 -45.19 40.43 -4.16
C GLU A 624 -44.97 39.50 -5.36
#